data_AF-A0A1J5X4D1-F1
#
_entry.id   AF-A0A1J5X4D1-F1
#
_cell.length_a   1.000
_cell.length_b   1.000
_cell.length_c   1.000
_cell.angle_alpha   90.00
_cell.angle_beta   90.00
_cell.angle_gamma   90.00
#
_symmetry.space_group_name_H-M   'P 1'
#
loop_
_entity.id
_entity.type
_entity.pdbx_description
1 polymer ?
#
loop_
_entity_poly.entity_id
_entity_poly.type
_entity_poly.pdbx_seq_one_letter_code
_entity_poly.pdbx_strand_id
1 'polypeptide(L)'
;MNPKSETFLKLIERVHEGETTTPRKIKELVLNRNSFFGFLQKARRITKRKIHVEDLGINQTGKDTGPGTETSTRIVVSKRITMAGNARVLLFIELGPELSHLNIDEIQRQCRSPWINIPKISIQLTENKINVRENLHVLQFLKKNITAAEMCFFGTTGKKALGRAKITLASREMERIVFGEKGLSVLSSITNEKINVRHMAVMDIKCFFEQEKEETKKKEFVIRERLYVRNTGILFLECLRNTVFIPAIEIEVDCCMEYWG
;
A
#
# COMPACT_ATOMS: atom_id res chain seq x y z
N MET A 1 -13.97 30.24 22.57
CA MET A 1 -13.46 29.66 21.30
C MET A 1 -12.31 30.52 20.80
N ASN A 2 -11.27 29.94 20.20
CA ASN A 2 -10.12 30.70 19.69
C ASN A 2 -10.49 31.34 18.32
N PRO A 3 -10.40 32.68 18.13
CA PRO A 3 -10.89 33.38 16.92
C PRO A 3 -10.34 32.82 15.59
N LYS A 4 -9.10 32.32 15.60
CA LYS A 4 -8.46 31.68 14.43
C LYS A 4 -9.15 30.39 14.00
N SER A 5 -9.80 29.67 14.94
CA SER A 5 -10.48 28.41 14.65
C SER A 5 -11.84 28.60 13.98
N GLU A 6 -12.51 29.72 14.24
CA GLU A 6 -13.82 30.05 13.66
C GLU A 6 -13.69 30.48 12.20
N THR A 7 -12.65 31.26 11.89
CA THR A 7 -12.31 31.69 10.52
C THR A 7 -12.00 30.49 9.61
N PHE A 8 -11.31 29.49 10.15
CA PHE A 8 -10.94 28.27 9.42
C PHE A 8 -12.14 27.35 9.14
N LEU A 9 -13.09 27.23 10.07
CA LEU A 9 -14.34 26.48 9.86
C LEU A 9 -15.22 27.15 8.79
N LYS A 10 -15.35 28.47 8.83
CA LYS A 10 -16.08 29.26 7.82
C LYS A 10 -15.49 29.09 6.41
N LEU A 11 -14.17 28.90 6.29
CA LEU A 11 -13.51 28.59 5.01
C LEU A 11 -13.87 27.19 4.49
N ILE A 12 -13.91 26.17 5.35
CA ILE A 12 -14.30 24.80 4.97
C ILE A 12 -15.80 24.71 4.65
N GLU A 13 -16.64 25.41 5.41
CA GLU A 13 -18.07 25.55 5.15
C GLU A 13 -18.31 26.22 3.79
N ARG A 14 -17.63 27.34 3.49
CA ARG A 14 -17.69 28.00 2.17
C ARG A 14 -17.26 27.12 1.00
N VAL A 15 -16.29 26.22 1.19
CA VAL A 15 -15.89 25.23 0.16
C VAL A 15 -16.98 24.17 -0.05
N HIS A 16 -17.78 23.85 0.98
CA HIS A 16 -18.85 22.85 0.92
C HIS A 16 -20.25 23.40 0.61
N GLU A 17 -20.50 24.68 0.87
CA GLU A 17 -21.79 25.40 0.71
C GLU A 17 -21.90 26.18 -0.61
N GLY A 18 -20.90 26.08 -1.50
CA GLY A 18 -21.02 26.65 -2.85
C GLY A 18 -22.27 26.10 -3.58
N GLU A 19 -23.09 27.02 -4.07
CA GLU A 19 -24.45 26.92 -4.63
C GLU A 19 -24.60 26.11 -5.93
N THR A 20 -23.80 25.05 -6.09
CA THR A 20 -23.82 24.16 -7.26
C THR A 20 -23.82 22.70 -6.82
N THR A 21 -24.55 21.86 -7.54
CA THR A 21 -24.87 20.44 -7.26
C THR A 21 -23.66 19.50 -7.12
N THR A 22 -22.44 19.99 -7.25
CA THR A 22 -21.19 19.23 -7.12
C THR A 22 -20.31 19.84 -6.01
N PRO A 23 -19.88 19.08 -4.99
CA PRO A 23 -18.96 19.59 -3.95
C PRO A 23 -17.69 20.15 -4.61
N ARG A 24 -17.28 21.39 -4.29
CA ARG A 24 -16.00 21.93 -4.77
C ARG A 24 -14.87 21.09 -4.19
N LYS A 25 -14.14 20.40 -5.07
CA LYS A 25 -13.00 19.55 -4.77
C LYS A 25 -11.81 20.43 -4.35
N ILE A 26 -11.23 20.19 -3.18
CA ILE A 26 -10.03 20.89 -2.73
C ILE A 26 -8.85 20.40 -3.58
N LYS A 27 -8.14 21.28 -4.27
CA LYS A 27 -6.98 20.87 -5.09
C LYS A 27 -5.85 20.33 -4.22
N GLU A 28 -5.47 21.04 -3.17
CA GLU A 28 -4.36 20.65 -2.30
C GLU A 28 -4.71 20.93 -0.84
N LEU A 29 -4.45 19.96 0.04
CA LEU A 29 -4.59 20.08 1.48
C LEU A 29 -3.32 19.59 2.16
N VAL A 30 -2.62 20.48 2.87
CA VAL A 30 -1.41 20.13 3.61
C VAL A 30 -1.64 20.31 5.12
N LEU A 31 -1.55 19.22 5.87
CA LEU A 31 -1.77 19.14 7.31
C LEU A 31 -0.46 18.83 8.03
N ASN A 32 0.23 19.89 8.47
CA ASN A 32 1.53 19.81 9.14
C ASN A 32 1.44 19.94 10.67
N ARG A 33 2.55 19.69 11.38
CA ARG A 33 2.71 19.92 12.83
C ARG A 33 1.62 19.25 13.68
N ASN A 34 1.33 17.98 13.40
CA ASN A 34 0.35 17.20 14.17
C ASN A 34 -1.11 17.72 14.11
N SER A 35 -1.45 18.46 13.06
CA SER A 35 -2.77 19.10 12.94
C SER A 35 -3.87 18.19 12.41
N PHE A 36 -3.57 16.96 11.96
CA PHE A 36 -4.53 16.11 11.26
C PHE A 36 -5.75 15.76 12.12
N PHE A 37 -5.55 15.31 13.36
CA PHE A 37 -6.66 14.94 14.24
C PHE A 37 -7.43 16.15 14.74
N GLY A 38 -6.76 17.29 14.98
CA GLY A 38 -7.41 18.56 15.28
C GLY A 38 -8.25 19.07 14.11
N PHE A 39 -7.80 18.84 12.87
CA PHE A 39 -8.55 19.12 11.65
C PHE A 39 -9.81 18.24 11.57
N LEU A 40 -9.69 16.92 11.76
CA LEU A 40 -10.84 16.01 11.78
C LEU A 40 -11.86 16.36 12.86
N GLN A 41 -11.41 16.69 14.07
CA GLN A 41 -12.29 17.07 15.17
C GLN A 41 -13.10 18.34 14.85
N LYS A 42 -12.47 19.31 14.20
CA LYS A 42 -13.13 20.53 13.73
C LYS A 42 -14.08 20.23 12.57
N ALA A 43 -13.62 19.45 11.60
CA ALA A 43 -14.41 19.05 10.45
C ALA A 43 -15.61 18.16 10.82
N ARG A 44 -15.63 17.52 12.00
CA ARG A 44 -16.83 16.82 12.52
C ARG A 44 -18.07 17.71 12.59
N ARG A 45 -17.89 19.03 12.74
CA ARG A 45 -18.99 20.00 12.85
C ARG A 45 -19.67 20.31 11.51
N ILE A 46 -19.04 19.97 10.39
CA ILE A 46 -19.62 20.22 9.07
C ILE A 46 -20.67 19.15 8.75
N THR A 47 -21.76 19.55 8.07
CA THR A 47 -22.89 18.66 7.73
C THR A 47 -22.46 17.53 6.78
N LYS A 48 -21.50 17.81 5.89
CA LYS A 48 -20.93 16.84 4.92
C LYS A 48 -19.74 16.11 5.53
N ARG A 49 -19.96 14.88 5.99
CA ARG A 49 -18.95 13.99 6.59
C ARG A 49 -17.91 13.43 5.59
N LYS A 50 -17.82 13.98 4.38
CA LYS A 50 -16.80 13.62 3.38
C LYS A 50 -16.16 14.88 2.82
N ILE A 51 -14.84 14.95 2.92
CA ILE A 51 -14.03 16.05 2.40
C ILE A 51 -13.29 15.54 1.18
N HIS A 52 -13.55 16.12 0.01
CA HIS A 52 -12.93 15.69 -1.24
C HIS A 52 -11.68 16.53 -1.54
N VAL A 53 -10.56 15.86 -1.73
CA VAL A 53 -9.24 16.46 -1.97
C VAL A 53 -8.59 15.80 -3.20
N GLU A 54 -7.84 16.56 -3.99
CA GLU A 54 -6.98 16.00 -5.04
C GLU A 54 -5.65 15.55 -4.46
N ASP A 55 -4.90 16.48 -3.85
CA ASP A 55 -3.59 16.23 -3.28
C ASP A 55 -3.58 16.47 -1.76
N LEU A 56 -3.18 15.45 -1.00
CA LEU A 56 -3.16 15.47 0.47
C LEU A 56 -1.73 15.27 1.01
N GLY A 57 -1.18 16.30 1.63
CA GLY A 57 0.07 16.26 2.39
C GLY A 57 -0.20 16.15 3.89
N ILE A 58 0.43 15.22 4.60
CA ILE A 58 0.24 15.04 6.04
C ILE A 58 1.58 14.86 6.72
N ASN A 59 1.80 15.58 7.82
CA ASN A 59 2.95 15.39 8.70
C ASN A 59 2.46 15.31 10.16
N GLN A 60 2.35 14.08 10.67
CA GLN A 60 1.76 13.72 11.96
C GLN A 60 2.73 12.87 12.79
N THR A 61 3.72 13.46 13.43
CA THR A 61 4.76 12.79 14.24
C THR A 61 4.39 12.53 15.72
N GLY A 62 3.22 12.95 16.20
CA GLY A 62 2.79 12.92 17.62
C GLY A 62 1.89 11.74 18.03
N LYS A 63 1.97 11.33 19.32
CA LYS A 63 1.28 10.17 19.97
C LYS A 63 -0.22 10.25 20.02
N ASP A 64 -0.81 11.28 19.42
CA ASP A 64 -2.24 11.41 19.37
C ASP A 64 -2.85 10.17 18.74
N THR A 65 -3.68 9.50 19.52
CA THR A 65 -4.39 8.30 19.09
C THR A 65 -5.52 8.63 18.12
N GLY A 66 -5.69 9.91 17.80
CA GLY A 66 -6.87 10.46 17.16
C GLY A 66 -8.08 10.49 18.09
N PRO A 67 -9.19 11.10 17.64
CA PRO A 67 -10.47 10.91 18.32
C PRO A 67 -10.77 9.42 18.39
N GLY A 68 -11.24 8.94 19.55
CA GLY A 68 -11.65 7.54 19.76
C GLY A 68 -12.52 7.06 18.59
N THR A 69 -12.32 5.80 18.21
CA THR A 69 -13.02 5.10 17.12
C THR A 69 -14.43 5.62 16.93
N GLU A 70 -14.77 6.02 15.68
CA GLU A 70 -16.05 6.62 15.23
C GLU A 70 -16.10 8.14 15.05
N THR A 71 -15.09 8.74 14.41
CA THR A 71 -15.37 9.95 13.62
C THR A 71 -15.83 9.54 12.23
N SER A 72 -17.05 9.94 11.87
CA SER A 72 -17.68 9.65 10.57
C SER A 72 -17.10 10.48 9.43
N THR A 73 -16.29 11.48 9.74
CA THR A 73 -15.61 12.34 8.76
C THR A 73 -14.50 11.57 8.06
N ARG A 74 -14.63 11.40 6.74
CA ARG A 74 -13.60 10.80 5.88
C ARG A 74 -13.04 11.83 4.92
N ILE A 75 -11.73 11.75 4.65
CA ILE A 75 -11.08 12.54 3.60
C ILE A 75 -10.95 11.64 2.37
N VAL A 76 -11.67 11.96 1.32
CA VAL A 76 -11.59 11.27 0.03
C VAL A 76 -10.49 11.93 -0.78
N VAL A 77 -9.43 11.19 -1.10
CA VAL A 77 -8.29 11.73 -1.86
C VAL A 77 -8.27 11.10 -3.25
N SER A 78 -8.19 11.93 -4.28
CA SER A 78 -8.37 11.47 -5.66
C SER A 78 -7.08 11.38 -6.45
N LYS A 79 -6.05 12.21 -6.21
CA LYS A 79 -4.82 12.20 -7.04
C LYS A 79 -3.60 11.77 -6.25
N ARG A 80 -3.20 12.52 -5.22
CA ARG A 80 -1.92 12.26 -4.52
C ARG A 80 -2.06 12.29 -3.02
N ILE A 81 -1.32 11.42 -2.34
CA ILE A 81 -1.10 11.48 -0.89
C ILE A 81 0.40 11.44 -0.64
N THR A 82 0.85 12.31 0.25
CA THR A 82 2.17 12.23 0.88
C THR A 82 1.97 12.32 2.37
N MET A 83 2.42 11.31 3.12
CA MET A 83 2.26 11.26 4.57
C MET A 83 3.60 10.98 5.25
N ALA A 84 3.86 11.68 6.34
CA ALA A 84 4.93 11.40 7.28
C ALA A 84 4.39 11.18 8.70
N GLY A 85 4.84 10.14 9.40
CA GLY A 85 4.53 9.87 10.81
C GLY A 85 3.42 8.83 11.08
N ASN A 86 2.35 9.22 11.79
CA ASN A 86 1.40 8.33 12.46
C ASN A 86 0.44 7.66 11.47
N ALA A 87 0.62 6.35 11.27
CA ALA A 87 -0.17 5.55 10.32
C ALA A 87 -1.68 5.49 10.62
N ARG A 88 -2.13 5.81 11.85
CA ARG A 88 -3.58 5.82 12.19
C ARG A 88 -4.37 6.82 11.37
N VAL A 89 -3.69 7.82 10.81
CA VAL A 89 -4.23 8.78 9.86
C VAL A 89 -4.94 8.08 8.68
N LEU A 90 -4.40 6.95 8.21
CA LEU A 90 -4.98 6.18 7.09
C LEU A 90 -6.40 5.67 7.37
N LEU A 91 -6.79 5.47 8.64
CA LEU A 91 -8.13 5.03 9.00
C LEU A 91 -9.22 6.05 8.60
N PHE A 92 -8.83 7.30 8.40
CA PHE A 92 -9.72 8.42 8.10
C PHE A 92 -9.62 8.87 6.63
N ILE A 93 -8.84 8.15 5.82
CA ILE A 93 -8.61 8.48 4.41
C ILE A 93 -9.28 7.41 3.54
N GLU A 94 -10.06 7.86 2.57
CA GLU A 94 -10.66 7.05 1.52
C GLU A 94 -9.93 7.33 0.20
N LEU A 95 -9.33 6.31 -0.39
CA LEU A 95 -8.59 6.44 -1.65
C LEU A 95 -9.55 6.41 -2.84
N GLY A 96 -9.51 7.47 -3.63
CA GLY A 96 -10.25 7.63 -4.89
C GLY A 96 -9.65 6.78 -6.02
N PRO A 97 -10.44 6.55 -7.09
CA PRO A 97 -10.03 5.70 -8.20
C PRO A 97 -8.91 6.30 -9.08
N GLU A 98 -8.71 7.62 -9.03
CA GLU A 98 -7.72 8.37 -9.82
C GLU A 98 -6.35 8.48 -9.12
N LEU A 99 -6.14 7.75 -8.01
CA LEU A 99 -4.99 7.98 -7.14
C LEU A 99 -3.69 7.53 -7.85
N SER A 100 -2.86 8.51 -8.18
CA SER A 100 -1.62 8.35 -8.91
C SER A 100 -0.36 8.49 -8.04
N HIS A 101 -0.50 8.79 -6.74
CA HIS A 101 0.62 8.81 -5.80
C HIS A 101 0.12 8.53 -4.37
N LEU A 102 0.73 7.58 -3.66
CA LEU A 102 0.62 7.45 -2.20
C LEU A 102 2.01 7.20 -1.71
N ASN A 103 2.67 8.20 -1.13
CA ASN A 103 3.96 8.05 -0.46
C ASN A 103 3.75 8.13 1.05
N ILE A 104 4.28 7.15 1.77
CA ILE A 104 4.28 7.15 3.23
C ILE A 104 5.74 7.06 3.67
N ASP A 105 6.31 8.20 4.05
CA ASP A 105 7.65 8.24 4.59
C ASP A 105 7.58 8.15 6.12
N GLU A 106 8.49 7.39 6.71
CA GLU A 106 8.74 7.42 8.16
C GLU A 106 7.50 7.13 9.04
N ILE A 107 6.94 5.92 8.91
CA ILE A 107 6.04 5.35 9.94
C ILE A 107 6.88 4.99 11.17
N GLN A 108 7.44 5.99 11.86
CA GLN A 108 8.23 5.80 13.07
C GLN A 108 7.40 5.90 14.36
N ARG A 109 7.54 4.83 15.16
CA ARG A 109 7.71 4.86 16.64
C ARG A 109 6.53 5.23 17.54
N GLN A 110 5.29 4.89 17.20
CA GLN A 110 4.15 5.15 18.12
C GLN A 110 3.14 4.03 18.33
N CYS A 111 3.53 2.78 18.08
CA CYS A 111 2.94 1.67 18.82
C CYS A 111 3.89 1.34 19.98
N ARG A 112 3.64 1.92 21.16
CA ARG A 112 4.32 1.54 22.41
C ARG A 112 3.84 0.15 22.87
N SER A 113 4.20 -0.87 22.10
CA SER A 113 4.45 -2.20 22.65
C SER A 113 5.97 -2.34 22.63
N PRO A 114 6.67 -2.52 23.77
CA PRO A 114 8.13 -2.56 23.86
C PRO A 114 8.82 -3.69 23.07
N TRP A 115 8.09 -4.38 22.19
CA TRP A 115 8.48 -5.67 21.61
C TRP A 115 8.30 -5.76 20.09
N ILE A 116 7.74 -4.74 19.42
CA ILE A 116 7.50 -4.79 17.97
C ILE A 116 8.16 -3.59 17.30
N ASN A 117 9.35 -3.82 16.74
CA ASN A 117 9.96 -2.87 15.80
C ASN A 117 9.11 -2.88 14.53
N ILE A 118 8.30 -1.84 14.31
CA ILE A 118 7.50 -1.74 13.08
C ILE A 118 8.45 -1.30 11.96
N PRO A 119 8.74 -2.16 10.97
CA PRO A 119 9.59 -1.78 9.86
C PRO A 119 8.92 -0.64 9.07
N LYS A 120 9.76 0.18 8.45
CA LYS A 120 9.37 1.27 7.55
C LYS A 120 8.37 0.72 6.50
N ILE A 121 7.38 1.53 6.11
CA ILE A 121 6.30 1.14 5.20
C ILE A 121 6.36 2.14 4.07
N SER A 122 6.73 1.70 2.87
CA SER A 122 6.73 2.55 1.67
C SER A 122 5.79 1.95 0.65
N ILE A 123 4.70 2.65 0.35
CA ILE A 123 3.88 2.37 -0.82
C ILE A 123 4.18 3.45 -1.86
N GLN A 124 4.08 3.12 -3.15
CA GLN A 124 3.91 4.08 -4.23
C GLN A 124 2.77 3.57 -5.12
N LEU A 125 1.61 4.23 -5.06
CA LEU A 125 0.50 3.99 -5.97
C LEU A 125 0.62 4.96 -7.13
N THR A 126 0.71 4.51 -8.37
CA THR A 126 0.58 5.33 -9.59
C THR A 126 -0.57 4.78 -10.42
N GLU A 127 -1.02 5.50 -11.45
CA GLU A 127 -2.28 5.24 -12.18
C GLU A 127 -2.52 3.76 -12.50
N ASN A 128 -1.47 3.01 -12.86
CA ASN A 128 -1.53 1.57 -13.10
C ASN A 128 -0.49 0.74 -12.34
N LYS A 129 0.25 1.31 -11.37
CA LYS A 129 1.35 0.60 -10.69
C LYS A 129 1.31 0.75 -9.18
N ILE A 130 1.48 -0.36 -8.46
CA ILE A 130 1.58 -0.40 -7.00
C ILE A 130 2.94 -0.92 -6.60
N ASN A 131 3.75 -0.09 -5.95
CA ASN A 131 4.97 -0.51 -5.29
C ASN A 131 4.70 -0.62 -3.79
N VAL A 132 5.07 -1.73 -3.17
CA VAL A 132 5.04 -1.94 -1.73
C VAL A 132 6.42 -2.37 -1.32
N ARG A 133 7.05 -1.62 -0.44
CA ARG A 133 8.40 -1.86 0.07
C ARG A 133 8.38 -1.99 1.59
N GLU A 134 9.37 -2.72 2.08
CA GLU A 134 9.74 -2.91 3.48
C GLU A 134 8.72 -3.74 4.28
N ASN A 135 7.56 -3.22 4.66
CA ASN A 135 6.60 -3.96 5.50
C ASN A 135 5.26 -4.22 4.78
N LEU A 136 5.02 -5.50 4.52
CA LEU A 136 3.87 -5.99 3.75
C LEU A 136 2.55 -6.02 4.54
N HIS A 137 2.54 -5.74 5.86
CA HIS A 137 1.30 -5.54 6.63
C HIS A 137 0.38 -4.48 6.00
N VAL A 138 0.97 -3.55 5.26
CA VAL A 138 0.25 -2.45 4.62
C VAL A 138 -0.79 -2.92 3.59
N LEU A 139 -0.68 -4.16 3.08
CA LEU A 139 -1.69 -4.73 2.19
C LEU A 139 -3.09 -4.78 2.81
N GLN A 140 -3.20 -4.79 4.15
CA GLN A 140 -4.49 -4.74 4.84
C GLN A 140 -5.26 -3.44 4.61
N PHE A 141 -4.56 -2.37 4.21
CA PHE A 141 -5.15 -1.06 3.93
C PHE A 141 -5.51 -0.87 2.45
N LEU A 142 -5.04 -1.76 1.57
CA LEU A 142 -5.45 -1.75 0.17
C LEU A 142 -6.90 -2.25 0.04
N LYS A 143 -7.58 -1.81 -1.03
CA LYS A 143 -8.85 -2.43 -1.41
C LYS A 143 -8.65 -3.93 -1.62
N LYS A 144 -9.64 -4.72 -1.22
CA LYS A 144 -9.63 -6.16 -1.44
C LYS A 144 -9.50 -6.50 -2.91
N ASN A 145 -10.07 -5.70 -3.82
CA ASN A 145 -9.94 -5.89 -5.27
C ASN A 145 -9.00 -4.82 -5.83
N ILE A 146 -7.86 -5.27 -6.36
CA ILE A 146 -6.81 -4.40 -6.90
C ILE A 146 -6.79 -4.50 -8.42
N THR A 147 -6.91 -3.37 -9.12
CA THR A 147 -7.01 -3.30 -10.59
C THR A 147 -5.72 -2.84 -11.29
N ALA A 148 -4.64 -2.60 -10.56
CA ALA A 148 -3.39 -2.12 -11.13
C ALA A 148 -2.76 -3.14 -12.11
N ALA A 149 -2.16 -2.64 -13.18
CA ALA A 149 -1.49 -3.44 -14.20
C ALA A 149 -0.08 -3.87 -13.77
N GLU A 150 0.62 -3.07 -12.98
CA GLU A 150 1.92 -3.39 -12.42
C GLU A 150 1.88 -3.47 -10.89
N MET A 151 2.56 -4.46 -10.32
CA MET A 151 2.77 -4.54 -8.88
C MET A 151 4.22 -4.91 -8.54
N CYS A 152 4.74 -4.32 -7.48
CA CYS A 152 6.05 -4.65 -6.96
C CYS A 152 5.96 -4.80 -5.45
N PHE A 153 6.46 -5.92 -4.93
CA PHE A 153 6.47 -6.23 -3.51
C PHE A 153 7.91 -6.51 -3.08
N PHE A 154 8.44 -5.69 -2.19
CA PHE A 154 9.75 -5.83 -1.58
C PHE A 154 9.56 -5.91 -0.07
N GLY A 155 9.88 -7.05 0.53
CA GLY A 155 9.61 -7.29 1.95
C GLY A 155 10.89 -7.45 2.77
N THR A 156 10.98 -6.78 3.91
CA THR A 156 12.04 -7.03 4.91
C THR A 156 11.65 -8.14 5.89
N THR A 157 10.35 -8.40 6.02
CA THR A 157 9.72 -9.39 6.90
C THR A 157 8.90 -10.42 6.10
N GLY A 158 8.90 -11.69 6.53
CA GLY A 158 8.19 -12.79 5.85
C GLY A 158 6.72 -12.92 6.28
N LYS A 159 6.05 -14.01 5.90
CA LYS A 159 4.60 -14.27 6.07
C LYS A 159 4.00 -13.92 7.44
N LYS A 160 4.73 -14.09 8.55
CA LYS A 160 4.22 -13.72 9.90
C LYS A 160 3.78 -12.25 9.98
N ALA A 161 4.36 -11.39 9.14
CA ALA A 161 4.08 -9.97 9.04
C ALA A 161 3.02 -9.59 7.97
N LEU A 162 2.31 -10.53 7.36
CA LEU A 162 1.21 -10.22 6.43
C LEU A 162 -0.16 -10.24 7.12
N GLY A 163 -0.26 -10.84 8.31
CA GLY A 163 -1.51 -10.95 9.07
C GLY A 163 -2.56 -11.79 8.33
N ARG A 164 -3.85 -11.52 8.58
CA ARG A 164 -5.00 -12.17 7.90
C ARG A 164 -5.45 -11.43 6.63
N ALA A 165 -4.64 -10.48 6.14
CA ALA A 165 -5.00 -9.66 5.00
C ALA A 165 -5.15 -10.53 3.75
N LYS A 166 -6.27 -10.34 3.04
CA LYS A 166 -6.58 -11.03 1.78
C LYS A 166 -6.86 -9.99 0.71
N ILE A 167 -6.14 -10.09 -0.40
CA ILE A 167 -6.29 -9.24 -1.58
C ILE A 167 -6.52 -10.10 -2.82
N THR A 168 -7.23 -9.54 -3.78
CA THR A 168 -7.60 -10.16 -5.05
C THR A 168 -7.11 -9.25 -6.17
N LEU A 169 -6.32 -9.81 -7.07
CA LEU A 169 -5.87 -9.16 -8.29
C LEU A 169 -7.02 -9.26 -9.30
N ALA A 170 -7.65 -8.13 -9.60
CA ALA A 170 -8.80 -8.00 -10.49
C ALA A 170 -8.44 -7.38 -11.85
N SER A 171 -7.15 -7.14 -12.09
CA SER A 171 -6.68 -6.63 -13.39
C SER A 171 -6.90 -7.68 -14.48
N ARG A 172 -7.67 -7.32 -15.52
CA ARG A 172 -7.91 -8.18 -16.69
C ARG A 172 -6.62 -8.45 -17.47
N GLU A 173 -5.74 -7.45 -17.52
CA GLU A 173 -4.48 -7.49 -18.26
C GLU A 173 -3.32 -7.09 -17.36
N MET A 174 -3.02 -7.93 -16.38
CA MET A 174 -1.87 -7.66 -15.53
C MET A 174 -0.58 -7.71 -16.36
N GLU A 175 0.13 -6.59 -16.37
CA GLU A 175 1.32 -6.36 -17.17
C GLU A 175 2.55 -6.89 -16.46
N ARG A 176 2.75 -6.50 -15.19
CA ARG A 176 3.96 -6.85 -14.46
C ARG A 176 3.72 -7.17 -13.00
N ILE A 177 4.40 -8.18 -12.48
CA ILE A 177 4.54 -8.40 -11.04
C ILE A 177 6.00 -8.63 -10.66
N VAL A 178 6.47 -7.97 -9.62
CA VAL A 178 7.85 -8.06 -9.14
C VAL A 178 7.83 -8.46 -7.66
N PHE A 179 8.61 -9.48 -7.33
CA PHE A 179 8.86 -9.90 -5.95
C PHE A 179 10.35 -9.77 -5.67
N GLY A 180 10.71 -9.02 -4.64
CA GLY A 180 12.09 -8.90 -4.17
C GLY A 180 12.20 -9.11 -2.67
N GLU A 181 13.38 -9.51 -2.19
CA GLU A 181 13.62 -9.78 -0.77
C GLU A 181 12.62 -10.82 -0.22
N LYS A 182 11.82 -10.50 0.80
CA LYS A 182 10.72 -11.35 1.31
C LYS A 182 9.37 -11.04 0.68
N GLY A 183 9.35 -10.34 -0.44
CA GLY A 183 8.16 -9.94 -1.19
C GLY A 183 7.32 -11.11 -1.67
N LEU A 184 7.92 -12.27 -1.92
CA LEU A 184 7.21 -13.48 -2.36
C LEU A 184 6.14 -13.93 -1.35
N SER A 185 6.32 -13.64 -0.06
CA SER A 185 5.36 -13.97 1.00
C SER A 185 3.96 -13.39 0.74
N VAL A 186 3.84 -12.31 -0.04
CA VAL A 186 2.56 -11.71 -0.46
C VAL A 186 1.65 -12.70 -1.18
N LEU A 187 2.22 -13.70 -1.86
CA LEU A 187 1.42 -14.72 -2.55
C LEU A 187 0.45 -15.44 -1.60
N SER A 188 0.81 -15.62 -0.33
CA SER A 188 -0.09 -16.20 0.68
C SER A 188 -1.34 -15.36 0.98
N SER A 189 -1.24 -14.03 0.80
CA SER A 189 -2.33 -13.07 0.98
C SER A 189 -3.14 -12.83 -0.30
N ILE A 190 -2.62 -13.22 -1.46
CA ILE A 190 -3.36 -13.13 -2.73
C ILE A 190 -4.33 -14.30 -2.82
N THR A 191 -5.61 -14.01 -2.99
CA THR A 191 -6.67 -15.03 -3.06
C THR A 191 -6.77 -15.70 -4.41
N ASN A 192 -6.26 -15.08 -5.48
CA ASN A 192 -6.26 -15.68 -6.82
C ASN A 192 -5.51 -17.00 -6.81
N GLU A 193 -6.16 -18.07 -7.26
CA GLU A 193 -5.51 -19.36 -7.49
C GLU A 193 -4.59 -19.28 -8.71
N LYS A 194 -5.02 -18.55 -9.74
CA LYS A 194 -4.28 -18.31 -10.98
C LYS A 194 -3.71 -16.89 -11.03
N ILE A 195 -2.40 -16.77 -11.19
CA ILE A 195 -1.67 -15.52 -11.37
C ILE A 195 -1.29 -15.40 -12.85
N ASN A 196 -2.02 -14.56 -13.59
CA ASN A 196 -1.85 -14.39 -15.03
C ASN A 196 -1.24 -13.02 -15.35
N VAL A 197 0.02 -12.99 -15.78
CA VAL A 197 0.82 -11.77 -15.98
C VAL A 197 1.59 -11.82 -17.30
N ARG A 198 1.90 -10.67 -17.92
CA ARG A 198 2.83 -10.65 -19.08
C ARG A 198 4.26 -10.90 -18.62
N HIS A 199 4.70 -10.11 -17.64
CA HIS A 199 6.05 -10.17 -17.09
C HIS A 199 6.03 -10.47 -15.60
N MET A 200 6.84 -11.43 -15.18
CA MET A 200 7.09 -11.71 -13.77
C MET A 200 8.58 -11.49 -13.49
N ALA A 201 8.90 -10.90 -12.34
CA ALA A 201 10.26 -10.81 -11.84
C ALA A 201 10.36 -11.33 -10.41
N VAL A 202 11.35 -12.17 -10.13
CA VAL A 202 11.63 -12.70 -8.80
C VAL A 202 13.09 -12.50 -8.46
N MET A 203 13.37 -11.70 -7.43
CA MET A 203 14.71 -11.22 -7.08
C MET A 203 15.05 -11.58 -5.64
N ASP A 204 16.31 -11.96 -5.40
CA ASP A 204 16.97 -11.97 -4.07
C ASP A 204 16.07 -12.44 -2.92
N ILE A 205 15.45 -13.62 -3.07
CA ILE A 205 14.59 -14.20 -2.04
C ILE A 205 15.44 -14.60 -0.83
N LYS A 206 15.36 -13.82 0.24
CA LYS A 206 16.07 -14.11 1.49
C LYS A 206 15.13 -14.88 2.42
N CYS A 207 15.32 -16.20 2.49
CA CYS A 207 14.52 -17.19 3.25
C CYS A 207 13.25 -17.65 2.53
N PHE A 208 13.38 -18.71 1.73
CA PHE A 208 12.27 -19.49 1.18
C PHE A 208 11.74 -20.41 2.30
N PHE A 209 10.75 -19.97 3.09
CA PHE A 209 10.18 -20.85 4.12
C PHE A 209 9.41 -22.00 3.46
N GLU A 210 9.56 -23.24 3.95
CA GLU A 210 8.83 -24.41 3.42
C GLU A 210 7.31 -24.17 3.35
N GLN A 211 6.75 -23.46 4.32
CA GLN A 211 5.34 -23.12 4.30
C GLN A 211 4.95 -22.14 3.17
N GLU A 212 5.81 -21.16 2.87
CA GLU A 212 5.58 -20.21 1.77
C GLU A 212 5.74 -20.90 0.41
N LYS A 213 6.69 -21.85 0.32
CA LYS A 213 6.86 -22.74 -0.83
C LYS A 213 5.62 -23.56 -1.12
N GLU A 214 5.07 -24.25 -0.12
CA GLU A 214 3.87 -25.06 -0.28
C GLU A 214 2.63 -24.24 -0.64
N GLU A 215 2.51 -23.00 -0.15
CA GLU A 215 1.43 -22.11 -0.57
C GLU A 215 1.61 -21.57 -1.97
N THR A 216 2.85 -21.25 -2.36
CA THR A 216 3.19 -20.82 -3.71
C THR A 216 2.90 -21.93 -4.72
N LYS A 217 3.24 -23.18 -4.39
CA LYS A 217 2.92 -24.37 -5.20
C LYS A 217 1.42 -24.63 -5.36
N LYS A 218 0.54 -24.04 -4.54
CA LYS A 218 -0.92 -24.14 -4.73
C LYS A 218 -1.41 -23.20 -5.83
N LYS A 219 -0.61 -22.23 -6.25
CA LYS A 219 -0.97 -21.28 -7.28
C LYS A 219 -0.57 -21.77 -8.66
N GLU A 220 -1.43 -21.50 -9.63
CA GLU A 220 -1.13 -21.64 -11.05
C GLU A 220 -0.54 -20.31 -11.55
N PHE A 221 0.65 -20.38 -12.15
CA PHE A 221 1.27 -19.22 -12.78
C PHE A 221 1.07 -19.30 -14.28
N VAL A 222 0.66 -18.20 -14.92
CA VAL A 222 0.63 -18.06 -16.37
C VAL A 222 1.40 -16.79 -16.72
N ILE A 223 2.58 -16.99 -17.30
CA ILE A 223 3.52 -15.92 -17.65
C ILE A 223 3.51 -15.82 -19.17
N ARG A 224 2.87 -14.77 -19.70
CA ARG A 224 2.57 -14.67 -21.13
C ARG A 224 3.76 -14.24 -21.98
N GLU A 225 4.81 -13.66 -21.40
CA GLU A 225 5.97 -13.18 -22.15
C GLU A 225 7.30 -13.54 -21.48
N ARG A 226 7.56 -13.07 -20.26
CA ARG A 226 8.89 -13.24 -19.65
C ARG A 226 8.86 -13.43 -18.14
N LEU A 227 9.63 -14.42 -17.67
CA LEU A 227 10.03 -14.57 -16.28
C LEU A 227 11.48 -14.11 -16.13
N TYR A 228 11.71 -13.08 -15.33
CA TYR A 228 13.06 -12.65 -14.92
C TYR A 228 13.34 -13.14 -13.51
N VAL A 229 14.52 -13.72 -13.30
CA VAL A 229 14.94 -14.30 -12.02
C VAL A 229 16.33 -13.81 -11.68
N ARG A 230 16.55 -13.40 -10.43
CA ARG A 230 17.87 -12.93 -9.97
C ARG A 230 18.34 -13.66 -8.72
N ASN A 231 19.58 -14.16 -8.73
CA ASN A 231 20.27 -14.80 -7.59
C ASN A 231 19.45 -15.91 -6.92
N THR A 232 19.16 -15.78 -5.62
CA THR A 232 18.33 -16.73 -4.85
C THR A 232 16.89 -16.81 -5.33
N GLY A 233 16.47 -15.89 -6.22
CA GLY A 233 15.22 -15.99 -6.97
C GLY A 233 15.07 -17.31 -7.73
N ILE A 234 16.17 -17.97 -8.11
CA ILE A 234 16.15 -19.23 -8.87
C ILE A 234 15.36 -20.35 -8.17
N LEU A 235 15.30 -20.32 -6.83
CA LEU A 235 14.53 -21.27 -6.03
C LEU A 235 13.01 -21.20 -6.31
N PHE A 236 12.52 -20.07 -6.85
CA PHE A 236 11.13 -19.93 -7.26
C PHE A 236 10.75 -20.90 -8.40
N LEU A 237 11.72 -21.33 -9.22
CA LEU A 237 11.45 -22.28 -10.30
C LEU A 237 10.88 -23.61 -9.76
N GLU A 238 11.24 -24.02 -8.54
CA GLU A 238 10.68 -25.22 -7.90
C GLU A 238 9.18 -25.10 -7.55
N CYS A 239 8.65 -23.87 -7.52
CA CYS A 239 7.23 -23.62 -7.27
C CYS A 239 6.40 -23.63 -8.56
N LEU A 240 7.06 -23.54 -9.71
CA LEU A 240 6.41 -23.69 -10.99
C LEU A 240 6.14 -25.18 -11.20
N ARG A 241 4.86 -25.58 -11.10
CA ARG A 241 4.45 -26.95 -11.42
C ARG A 241 4.78 -27.29 -12.88
N ASN A 242 4.74 -28.56 -13.24
CA ASN A 242 5.06 -29.10 -14.57
C ASN A 242 4.27 -28.49 -15.76
N THR A 243 3.26 -27.63 -15.53
CA THR A 243 2.37 -27.07 -16.55
C THR A 243 2.38 -25.54 -16.60
N VAL A 244 3.54 -24.91 -16.52
CA VAL A 244 3.69 -23.47 -16.75
C VAL A 244 4.39 -23.26 -18.10
N PHE A 245 3.64 -22.89 -19.12
CA PHE A 245 4.25 -22.39 -20.36
C PHE A 245 4.80 -20.98 -20.10
N ILE A 246 6.12 -20.83 -20.18
CA ILE A 246 6.83 -19.56 -20.06
C ILE A 246 7.58 -19.31 -21.37
N PRO A 247 7.20 -18.30 -22.16
CA PRO A 247 7.85 -18.06 -23.45
C PRO A 247 9.33 -17.69 -23.37
N ALA A 248 9.73 -16.97 -22.32
CA ALA A 248 11.13 -16.62 -22.07
C ALA A 248 11.45 -16.60 -20.57
N ILE A 249 12.58 -17.21 -20.19
CA ILE A 249 13.15 -17.12 -18.85
C ILE A 249 14.51 -16.44 -18.95
N GLU A 250 14.70 -15.39 -18.16
CA GLU A 250 15.99 -14.74 -17.97
C GLU A 250 16.46 -14.95 -16.54
N ILE A 251 17.69 -15.42 -16.38
CA ILE A 251 18.30 -15.67 -15.09
C ILE A 251 19.57 -14.81 -15.00
N GLU A 252 19.60 -13.91 -14.04
CA GLU A 252 20.77 -13.13 -13.67
C GLU A 252 21.37 -13.71 -12.38
N VAL A 253 22.61 -14.18 -12.45
CA VAL A 253 23.35 -14.70 -11.29
C VAL A 253 24.53 -13.78 -11.04
N ASP A 254 24.50 -13.10 -9.89
CA ASP A 254 25.56 -12.25 -9.39
C ASP A 254 26.53 -13.10 -8.54
N CYS A 255 27.81 -13.09 -8.91
CA CYS A 255 28.82 -14.05 -8.44
C CYS A 255 29.26 -13.82 -6.98
N CYS A 256 28.83 -12.74 -6.33
CA CYS A 256 29.27 -12.35 -4.97
C CYS A 256 28.58 -13.12 -3.82
N MET A 257 27.99 -14.28 -4.07
CA MET A 257 27.41 -15.14 -3.04
C MET A 257 28.48 -16.04 -2.38
N GLU A 258 29.45 -15.40 -1.72
CA GLU A 258 30.29 -16.10 -0.74
C GLU A 258 29.45 -16.43 0.50
N TYR A 259 29.46 -17.70 0.90
CA TYR A 259 28.85 -18.28 2.11
C TYR A 259 27.35 -18.59 2.06
N TRP A 260 27.02 -19.69 1.40
CA TRP A 260 25.92 -20.56 1.82
C TRP A 260 26.40 -21.43 2.99
N GLY A 261 25.87 -21.17 4.18
CA GLY A 261 25.98 -22.02 5.37
C GLY A 261 24.60 -22.19 6.00
#